data_AF-A0A1F8NHF9-F1
#
_entry.id   AF-A0A1F8NHF9-F1
#
_cell.length_a   1.000
_cell.length_b   1.000
_cell.length_c   1.000
_cell.angle_alpha   90.00
_cell.angle_beta   90.00
_cell.angle_gamma   90.00
#
_symmetry.space_group_name_H-M   'P 1'
#
loop_
_entity.id
_entity.type
_entity.pdbx_description
1 polymer ?
#
loop_
_entity_poly.entity_id
_entity_poly.type
_entity_poly.pdbx_seq_one_letter_code
_entity_poly.pdbx_strand_id
1 'polypeptide(L)'
;MSFLLQDRKSLLVAAIAFLGWALASLGYLFEPLGPGTRGLVSNIATVLAAWSVVALAFLLGRSYDRKETAWRIWMAMFLGFFLWGIGEILWAYYDLLPGGEVPFPSLADLLWAVGYLPLWVALWLRFRSIEVRPGLPQGVALAAVVLVGIVAVRYVLWPVITYTEFDRPIEQFLDLLYPIGDLAILMGSVLVAVTVRGGRLSVPWQVISVGMVVLALADLIFAYGTWNELYVTEGSLNLPTILVDLPYMGAYAVVAVGEYIQGRLDGVL
;
A
#
# COMPACT_ATOMS: atom_id res chain seq x y z
N MET A 1 14.69 22.48 -8.38
CA MET A 1 14.67 21.39 -9.39
C MET A 1 14.66 20.08 -8.61
N SER A 2 13.63 19.24 -8.74
CA SER A 2 13.47 18.04 -7.90
C SER A 2 14.65 17.07 -8.10
N PHE A 3 15.15 16.46 -7.01
CA PHE A 3 16.29 15.52 -7.03
C PHE A 3 16.14 14.41 -8.08
N LEU A 4 14.91 13.90 -8.26
CA LEU A 4 14.56 12.91 -9.28
C LEU A 4 14.97 13.34 -10.71
N LEU A 5 14.84 14.62 -11.06
CA LEU A 5 15.21 15.11 -12.39
C LEU A 5 16.73 15.19 -12.59
N GLN A 6 17.51 15.13 -11.52
CA GLN A 6 18.98 15.16 -11.57
C GLN A 6 19.58 13.75 -11.59
N ASP A 7 18.90 12.75 -11.01
CA ASP A 7 19.32 11.35 -11.04
C ASP A 7 18.62 10.56 -12.15
N ARG A 8 19.27 10.49 -13.32
CA ARG A 8 18.75 9.82 -14.52
C ARG A 8 18.37 8.36 -14.30
N LYS A 9 19.08 7.63 -13.44
CA LYS A 9 18.79 6.21 -13.18
C LYS A 9 17.51 6.05 -12.36
N SER A 10 17.37 6.85 -11.31
CA SER A 10 16.16 6.90 -10.49
C SER A 10 14.94 7.34 -11.30
N LEU A 11 15.12 8.35 -12.18
CA LEU A 11 14.07 8.78 -13.10
C LEU A 11 13.65 7.69 -14.08
N LEU A 12 14.61 6.94 -14.63
CA LEU A 12 14.33 5.85 -15.55
C LEU A 12 13.51 4.74 -14.86
N VAL A 13 13.88 4.33 -13.65
CA VAL A 13 13.13 3.31 -12.90
C VAL A 13 11.72 3.80 -12.57
N ALA A 14 11.57 5.06 -12.14
CA ALA A 14 10.25 5.66 -11.93
C ALA A 14 9.41 5.68 -13.21
N ALA A 15 10.01 6.00 -14.36
CA ALA A 15 9.34 6.01 -15.66
C ALA A 15 8.93 4.59 -16.11
N ILE A 16 9.77 3.58 -15.87
CA ILE A 16 9.46 2.18 -16.15
C ILE A 16 8.31 1.70 -15.26
N ALA A 17 8.35 2.00 -13.96
CA ALA A 17 7.27 1.65 -13.03
C ALA A 17 5.94 2.31 -13.45
N PHE A 18 5.97 3.59 -13.79
CA PHE A 18 4.80 4.32 -14.29
C PHE A 18 4.28 3.74 -15.61
N LEU A 19 5.16 3.43 -16.56
CA LEU A 19 4.77 2.81 -17.82
C LEU A 19 4.16 1.42 -17.61
N GLY A 20 4.76 0.59 -16.74
CA GLY A 20 4.23 -0.72 -16.38
C GLY A 20 2.83 -0.62 -15.77
N TRP A 21 2.64 0.29 -14.80
CA TRP A 21 1.33 0.58 -14.23
C TRP A 21 0.32 1.06 -15.27
N ALA A 22 0.72 1.99 -16.16
CA ALA A 22 -0.16 2.51 -17.19
C ALA A 22 -0.58 1.41 -18.18
N LEU A 23 0.34 0.55 -18.60
CA LEU A 23 0.04 -0.60 -19.48
C LEU A 23 -0.89 -1.60 -18.79
N ALA A 24 -0.65 -1.92 -17.52
CA ALA A 24 -1.53 -2.79 -16.74
C ALA A 24 -2.92 -2.18 -16.57
N SER A 25 -3.01 -0.87 -16.30
CA SER A 25 -4.27 -0.13 -16.20
C SER A 25 -5.04 -0.15 -17.51
N LEU A 26 -4.37 0.05 -18.65
CA LEU A 26 -4.99 -0.06 -19.97
C LEU A 26 -5.47 -1.49 -20.26
N GLY A 27 -4.67 -2.50 -19.89
CA GLY A 27 -5.06 -3.90 -19.99
C GLY A 27 -6.31 -4.23 -19.16
N TYR A 28 -6.37 -3.72 -17.93
CA TYR A 28 -7.50 -3.88 -17.01
C TYR A 28 -8.76 -3.16 -17.52
N LEU A 29 -8.63 -1.92 -18.01
CA LEU A 29 -9.77 -1.14 -18.49
C LEU A 29 -10.36 -1.70 -19.79
N PHE A 30 -9.51 -2.08 -20.74
CA PHE A 30 -9.93 -2.38 -22.11
C PHE A 30 -9.96 -3.87 -22.48
N GLU A 31 -9.43 -4.75 -21.62
CA GLU A 31 -9.41 -6.20 -21.86
C GLU A 31 -8.95 -6.61 -23.29
N PRO A 32 -7.79 -6.12 -23.76
CA PRO A 32 -7.35 -6.36 -25.15
C PRO A 32 -7.11 -7.84 -25.48
N LEU A 33 -7.01 -8.70 -24.45
CA LEU A 33 -6.82 -10.14 -24.56
C LEU A 33 -8.15 -10.92 -24.56
N GLY A 34 -9.28 -10.24 -24.47
CA GLY A 34 -10.62 -10.81 -24.46
C GLY A 34 -11.35 -10.65 -23.11
N PRO A 35 -12.68 -10.87 -23.08
CA PRO A 35 -13.48 -10.77 -21.87
C PRO A 35 -12.99 -11.72 -20.77
N GLY A 36 -12.99 -11.26 -19.53
CA GLY A 36 -12.57 -12.02 -18.35
C GLY A 36 -11.07 -11.93 -18.03
N THR A 37 -10.32 -11.09 -18.74
CA THR A 37 -8.86 -10.93 -18.53
C THR A 37 -8.51 -9.90 -17.45
N ARG A 38 -9.48 -9.13 -16.93
CA ARG A 38 -9.26 -8.10 -15.90
C ARG A 38 -8.61 -8.62 -14.63
N GLY A 39 -9.16 -9.69 -14.05
CA GLY A 39 -8.61 -10.33 -12.86
C GLY A 39 -7.17 -10.79 -13.09
N LEU A 40 -6.90 -11.40 -14.25
CA LEU A 40 -5.54 -11.82 -14.59
C LEU A 40 -4.55 -10.65 -14.65
N VAL A 41 -4.91 -9.55 -15.31
CA VAL A 41 -4.04 -8.38 -15.45
C VAL A 41 -3.79 -7.70 -14.10
N SER A 42 -4.85 -7.47 -13.31
CA SER A 42 -4.75 -6.81 -12.00
C SER A 42 -3.93 -7.65 -11.02
N ASN A 43 -4.19 -8.95 -10.92
CA ASN A 43 -3.46 -9.84 -10.03
C ASN A 43 -1.98 -9.96 -10.41
N ILE A 44 -1.65 -10.18 -11.68
CA ILE A 44 -0.25 -10.29 -12.11
C ILE A 44 0.50 -8.98 -11.84
N ALA A 45 -0.09 -7.84 -12.18
CA ALA A 45 0.54 -6.54 -11.95
C ALA A 45 0.80 -6.29 -10.46
N THR A 46 -0.20 -6.56 -9.62
CA THR A 46 -0.13 -6.37 -8.17
C THR A 46 0.91 -7.29 -7.53
N VAL A 47 0.91 -8.59 -7.88
CA VAL A 47 1.89 -9.55 -7.37
C VAL A 47 3.32 -9.14 -7.77
N LEU A 48 3.56 -8.79 -9.04
CA LEU A 48 4.89 -8.37 -9.48
C LEU A 48 5.36 -7.09 -8.76
N ALA A 49 4.46 -6.13 -8.57
CA ALA A 49 4.76 -4.90 -7.86
C ALA A 49 5.06 -5.16 -6.37
N ALA A 50 4.23 -5.94 -5.69
CA ALA A 50 4.41 -6.30 -4.28
C ALA A 50 5.73 -7.03 -4.05
N TRP A 51 6.07 -8.01 -4.89
CA TRP A 51 7.32 -8.77 -4.76
C TRP A 51 8.58 -7.95 -5.11
N SER A 52 8.43 -6.88 -5.90
CA SER A 52 9.52 -5.91 -6.10
C SER A 52 9.84 -5.16 -4.81
N VAL A 53 8.81 -4.76 -4.04
CA VAL A 53 8.98 -4.14 -2.71
C VAL A 53 9.64 -5.11 -1.74
N VAL A 54 9.16 -6.36 -1.69
CA VAL A 54 9.75 -7.41 -0.83
C VAL A 54 11.24 -7.58 -1.10
N ALA A 55 11.63 -7.70 -2.38
CA ALA A 55 13.02 -7.89 -2.76
C ALA A 55 13.90 -6.69 -2.38
N LEU A 56 13.44 -5.47 -2.65
CA LEU A 56 14.19 -4.25 -2.37
C LEU A 56 14.31 -3.97 -0.87
N ALA A 57 13.24 -4.11 -0.10
CA ALA A 57 13.27 -4.01 1.36
C ALA A 57 14.25 -5.03 1.98
N PHE A 58 14.29 -6.25 1.46
CA PHE A 58 15.24 -7.28 1.90
C PHE A 58 16.69 -6.86 1.60
N LEU A 59 16.98 -6.45 0.37
CA LEU A 59 18.32 -6.02 -0.04
C LEU A 59 18.82 -4.83 0.79
N LEU A 60 17.95 -3.84 1.02
CA LEU A 60 18.22 -2.70 1.89
C LEU A 60 18.50 -3.16 3.32
N GLY A 61 17.64 -3.98 3.92
CA GLY A 61 17.90 -4.43 5.28
C GLY A 61 19.17 -5.27 5.41
N ARG A 62 19.62 -5.95 4.35
CA ARG A 62 20.90 -6.68 4.34
C ARG A 62 22.12 -5.77 4.22
N SER A 63 21.98 -4.52 3.77
CA SER A 63 23.10 -3.59 3.62
C SER A 63 23.48 -2.85 4.91
N TYR A 64 22.64 -2.89 5.95
CA TYR A 64 22.88 -2.25 7.24
C TYR A 64 23.35 -3.25 8.31
N ASP A 65 24.13 -2.79 9.29
CA ASP A 65 24.49 -3.61 10.46
C ASP A 65 23.25 -3.89 11.33
N ARG A 66 23.16 -5.10 11.90
CA ARG A 66 22.03 -5.53 12.75
C ARG A 66 21.82 -4.65 13.99
N LYS A 67 22.84 -3.91 14.43
CA LYS A 67 22.77 -2.98 15.55
C LYS A 67 22.11 -1.65 15.17
N GLU A 68 22.07 -1.32 13.88
CA GLU A 68 21.52 -0.06 13.41
C GLU A 68 19.98 -0.08 13.40
N THR A 69 19.38 1.07 13.69
CA THR A 69 17.93 1.25 13.57
C THR A 69 17.46 1.06 12.13
N ALA A 70 18.29 1.42 11.14
CA ALA A 70 17.98 1.23 9.72
C ALA A 70 17.75 -0.24 9.36
N TRP A 71 18.57 -1.16 9.89
CA TRP A 71 18.35 -2.60 9.73
C TRP A 71 16.96 -3.02 10.24
N ARG A 72 16.58 -2.55 11.43
CA ARG A 72 15.27 -2.88 12.04
C ARG A 72 14.11 -2.35 11.21
N ILE A 73 14.23 -1.12 10.70
CA ILE A 73 13.23 -0.49 9.83
C ILE A 73 13.03 -1.34 8.57
N TRP A 74 14.11 -1.64 7.85
CA TRP A 74 14.03 -2.36 6.58
C TRP A 74 13.61 -3.83 6.74
N MET A 75 14.02 -4.49 7.81
CA MET A 75 13.59 -5.88 8.08
C MET A 75 12.14 -5.96 8.54
N ALA A 76 11.64 -4.95 9.27
CA ALA A 76 10.22 -4.84 9.57
C ALA A 76 9.41 -4.55 8.30
N MET A 77 9.90 -3.64 7.43
CA MET A 77 9.28 -3.37 6.12
C MET A 77 9.22 -4.63 5.24
N PHE A 78 10.34 -5.35 5.14
CA PHE A 78 10.45 -6.63 4.45
C PHE A 78 9.44 -7.64 4.99
N LEU A 79 9.38 -7.85 6.32
CA LEU A 79 8.49 -8.83 6.91
C LEU A 79 7.01 -8.51 6.63
N GLY A 80 6.64 -7.24 6.74
CA GLY A 80 5.27 -6.80 6.45
C GLY A 80 4.87 -7.00 5.00
N PHE A 81 5.69 -6.50 4.06
CA PHE A 81 5.41 -6.68 2.65
C PHE A 81 5.58 -8.13 2.18
N PHE A 82 6.41 -8.94 2.84
CA PHE A 82 6.53 -10.37 2.54
C PHE A 82 5.23 -11.10 2.88
N LEU A 83 4.64 -10.80 4.04
CA LEU A 83 3.33 -11.34 4.41
C LEU A 83 2.25 -10.88 3.43
N TRP A 84 2.21 -9.58 3.12
CA TRP A 84 1.25 -9.04 2.15
C TRP A 84 1.45 -9.63 0.76
N GLY A 85 2.69 -9.78 0.28
CA GLY A 85 2.99 -10.37 -1.02
C GLY A 85 2.63 -11.85 -1.13
N ILE A 86 2.65 -12.62 -0.03
CA ILE A 86 2.05 -13.96 -0.01
C ILE A 86 0.51 -13.86 -0.04
N GLY A 87 -0.07 -12.90 0.69
CA GLY A 87 -1.49 -12.57 0.62
C GLY A 87 -1.96 -12.29 -0.82
N GLU A 88 -1.24 -11.45 -1.56
CA GLU A 88 -1.50 -11.15 -2.98
C GLU A 88 -1.48 -12.41 -3.86
N ILE A 89 -0.54 -13.34 -3.61
CA ILE A 89 -0.48 -14.62 -4.34
C ILE A 89 -1.71 -15.48 -4.02
N LEU A 90 -2.12 -15.55 -2.75
CA LEU A 90 -3.26 -16.35 -2.33
C LEU A 90 -4.58 -15.74 -2.84
N TRP A 91 -4.71 -14.42 -2.80
CA TRP A 91 -5.83 -13.71 -3.40
C TRP A 91 -5.92 -14.00 -4.89
N ALA A 92 -4.82 -13.81 -5.63
CA ALA A 92 -4.75 -14.13 -7.05
C ALA A 92 -5.08 -15.61 -7.34
N TYR A 93 -4.65 -16.52 -6.47
CA TYR A 93 -5.01 -17.94 -6.59
C TYR A 93 -6.52 -18.15 -6.46
N TYR A 94 -7.18 -17.55 -5.47
CA TYR A 94 -8.63 -17.70 -5.29
C TYR A 94 -9.44 -17.00 -6.38
N ASP A 95 -9.08 -15.76 -6.72
CA ASP A 95 -9.77 -14.93 -7.73
C ASP A 95 -9.72 -15.56 -9.13
N LEU A 96 -8.62 -16.24 -9.48
CA LEU A 96 -8.45 -16.88 -10.78
C LEU A 96 -9.01 -18.31 -10.87
N LEU A 97 -9.53 -18.87 -9.77
CA LEU A 97 -10.21 -20.17 -9.82
C LEU A 97 -11.57 -20.05 -10.53
N PRO A 98 -12.07 -21.13 -11.17
CA PRO A 98 -13.40 -21.13 -11.77
C PRO A 98 -14.46 -20.77 -10.73
N GLY A 99 -15.14 -19.64 -10.92
CA GLY A 99 -16.16 -19.12 -10.00
C GLY A 99 -15.75 -17.84 -9.26
N GLY A 100 -14.47 -17.45 -9.22
CA GLY A 100 -14.01 -16.12 -8.80
C GLY A 100 -14.34 -15.65 -7.37
N GLU A 101 -15.02 -16.45 -6.56
CA GLU A 101 -15.40 -16.09 -5.21
C GLU A 101 -14.23 -16.30 -4.23
N VAL A 102 -13.60 -15.21 -3.81
CA VAL A 102 -12.61 -15.27 -2.73
C VAL A 102 -13.34 -15.49 -1.40
N PRO A 103 -13.04 -16.56 -0.65
CA PRO A 103 -13.69 -16.81 0.62
C PRO A 103 -13.31 -15.73 1.62
N PHE A 104 -14.28 -15.11 2.29
CA PHE A 104 -14.00 -14.19 3.38
C PHE A 104 -14.48 -14.81 4.70
N PRO A 105 -13.65 -14.91 5.75
CA PRO A 105 -12.19 -14.72 5.77
C PRO A 105 -11.41 -15.86 5.07
N SER A 106 -10.27 -15.53 4.49
CA SER A 106 -9.29 -16.43 3.86
C SER A 106 -7.94 -16.46 4.58
N LEU A 107 -7.02 -17.29 4.07
CA LEU A 107 -5.62 -17.24 4.46
C LEU A 107 -4.91 -15.96 3.98
N ALA A 108 -5.36 -15.34 2.88
CA ALA A 108 -4.84 -14.04 2.47
C ALA A 108 -5.14 -12.98 3.55
N ASP A 109 -6.36 -13.02 4.10
CA ASP A 109 -6.78 -12.09 5.14
C ASP A 109 -5.92 -12.17 6.41
N LEU A 110 -5.59 -13.40 6.83
CA LEU A 110 -4.71 -13.61 7.97
C LEU A 110 -3.33 -12.99 7.73
N LEU A 111 -2.77 -13.14 6.52
CA LEU A 111 -1.45 -12.63 6.20
C LEU A 111 -1.43 -11.10 6.10
N TRP A 112 -2.46 -10.50 5.51
CA TRP A 112 -2.61 -9.04 5.48
C TRP A 112 -2.78 -8.46 6.88
N ALA A 113 -3.67 -9.04 7.68
CA ALA A 113 -3.90 -8.67 9.07
C ALA A 113 -2.62 -8.69 9.92
N VAL A 114 -1.83 -9.77 9.82
CA VAL A 114 -0.55 -9.89 10.55
C VAL A 114 0.51 -8.94 9.99
N GLY A 115 0.48 -8.65 8.68
CA GLY A 115 1.42 -7.76 8.02
C GLY A 115 1.34 -6.29 8.44
N TYR A 116 0.19 -5.82 8.94
CA TYR A 116 0.06 -4.45 9.46
C TYR A 116 1.05 -4.15 10.59
N LEU A 117 1.26 -5.08 11.51
CA LEU A 117 2.11 -4.87 12.69
C LEU A 117 3.57 -4.54 12.31
N PRO A 118 4.29 -5.36 11.53
CA PRO A 118 5.66 -5.04 11.14
C PRO A 118 5.76 -3.78 10.26
N LEU A 119 4.79 -3.51 9.38
CA LEU A 119 4.77 -2.26 8.60
C LEU A 119 4.62 -1.03 9.51
N TRP A 120 3.71 -1.09 10.48
CA TRP A 120 3.55 -0.04 11.48
C TRP A 120 4.82 0.16 12.31
N VAL A 121 5.47 -0.93 12.74
CA VAL A 121 6.76 -0.88 13.45
C VAL A 121 7.83 -0.19 12.60
N ALA A 122 7.91 -0.49 11.30
CA ALA A 122 8.87 0.14 10.38
C ALA A 122 8.66 1.66 10.30
N LEU A 123 7.41 2.10 10.09
CA LEU A 123 7.04 3.52 10.02
C LEU A 123 7.28 4.23 11.35
N TRP A 124 6.92 3.60 12.46
CA TRP A 124 7.13 4.14 13.79
C TRP A 124 8.61 4.31 14.12
N LEU A 125 9.43 3.29 13.87
CA LEU A 125 10.89 3.38 14.04
C LEU A 125 11.49 4.46 13.16
N ARG A 126 11.03 4.58 11.91
CA ARG A 126 11.50 5.62 11.00
C ARG A 126 11.17 7.01 11.52
N PHE A 127 9.92 7.24 11.93
CA PHE A 127 9.50 8.49 12.54
C PHE A 127 10.34 8.83 13.79
N ARG A 128 10.56 7.85 14.67
CA ARG A 128 11.35 8.02 15.90
C ARG A 128 12.85 8.25 15.66
N SER A 129 13.38 7.84 14.51
CA SER A 129 14.78 8.05 14.14
C SER A 129 15.11 9.50 13.78
N ILE A 130 14.10 10.38 13.71
CA ILE A 130 14.25 11.76 13.27
C ILE A 130 13.80 12.69 14.39
N GLU A 131 14.69 13.56 14.84
CA GLU A 131 14.34 14.63 15.75
C GLU A 131 13.67 15.77 14.97
N VAL A 132 12.36 15.96 15.18
CA VAL A 132 11.60 17.05 14.54
C VAL A 132 10.90 17.89 15.59
N ARG A 133 11.03 19.21 15.45
CA ARG A 133 10.18 20.17 16.16
C ARG A 133 8.91 20.40 15.32
N PRO A 134 7.70 20.18 15.87
CA PRO A 134 6.48 20.34 15.10
C PRO A 134 6.34 21.78 14.62
N GLY A 135 6.23 21.95 13.29
CA GLY A 135 5.94 23.22 12.64
C GLY A 135 4.59 23.20 11.94
N LEU A 136 4.25 24.31 11.27
CA LEU A 136 2.98 24.45 10.55
C LEU A 136 2.70 23.31 9.55
N PRO A 137 3.67 22.83 8.73
CA PRO A 137 3.39 21.75 7.79
C PRO A 137 3.03 20.42 8.45
N GLN A 138 3.62 20.12 9.61
CA GLN A 138 3.28 18.92 10.39
C GLN A 138 1.88 19.04 11.01
N GLY A 139 1.51 20.24 11.48
CA GLY A 139 0.16 20.50 11.98
C GLY A 139 -0.92 20.35 10.90
N VAL A 140 -0.69 20.88 9.69
CA VAL A 140 -1.61 20.73 8.55
C VAL A 140 -1.75 19.26 8.15
N ALA A 141 -0.65 18.52 8.10
CA ALA A 141 -0.69 17.11 7.75
C ALA A 141 -1.42 16.27 8.80
N LEU A 142 -1.21 16.54 10.09
CA LEU A 142 -1.95 15.88 11.16
C LEU A 142 -3.45 16.20 11.08
N ALA A 143 -3.81 17.46 10.81
CA ALA A 143 -5.21 17.85 10.63
C ALA A 143 -5.87 17.12 9.44
N ALA A 144 -5.13 16.94 8.33
CA ALA A 144 -5.61 16.18 7.18
C ALA A 144 -5.83 14.69 7.52
N VAL A 145 -4.89 14.06 8.25
CA VAL A 145 -5.05 12.67 8.72
C VAL A 145 -6.24 12.54 9.66
N VAL A 146 -6.43 13.48 10.59
CA VAL A 146 -7.59 13.50 11.49
C VAL A 146 -8.89 13.64 10.70
N LEU A 147 -8.92 14.49 9.67
CA LEU A 147 -10.10 14.63 8.81
C LEU A 147 -10.43 13.33 8.08
N VAL A 148 -9.42 12.66 7.48
CA VAL A 148 -9.60 11.35 6.85
C VAL A 148 -10.09 10.32 7.87
N GLY A 149 -9.53 10.31 9.08
CA GLY A 149 -9.96 9.44 10.17
C GLY A 149 -11.42 9.67 10.58
N ILE A 150 -11.87 10.92 10.68
CA ILE A 150 -13.28 11.24 10.97
C ILE A 150 -14.21 10.72 9.86
N VAL A 151 -13.82 10.90 8.59
CA VAL A 151 -14.58 10.40 7.44
C VAL A 151 -14.62 8.86 7.47
N ALA A 152 -13.49 8.20 7.66
CA ALA A 152 -13.41 6.74 7.76
C ALA A 152 -14.23 6.20 8.94
N VAL A 153 -14.18 6.84 10.11
CA VAL A 153 -15.02 6.48 11.25
C VAL A 153 -16.50 6.57 10.88
N ARG A 154 -16.93 7.68 10.26
CA ARG A 154 -18.35 7.91 9.97
C ARG A 154 -18.93 6.97 8.90
N TYR A 155 -18.15 6.70 7.85
CA TYR A 155 -18.64 6.05 6.64
C TYR A 155 -18.14 4.61 6.45
N VAL A 156 -17.06 4.21 7.12
CA VAL A 156 -16.50 2.85 7.01
C VAL A 156 -16.69 2.09 8.33
N LEU A 157 -16.18 2.61 9.45
CA LEU A 157 -16.22 1.88 10.73
C LEU A 157 -17.59 1.89 11.39
N TRP A 158 -18.30 3.01 11.40
CA TRP A 158 -19.57 3.13 12.11
C TRP A 158 -20.64 2.14 11.61
N PRO A 159 -20.86 1.95 10.29
CA PRO A 159 -21.78 0.92 9.80
C PRO A 159 -21.45 -0.48 10.34
N VAL A 160 -20.18 -0.89 10.28
CA VAL A 160 -19.69 -2.19 10.77
C VAL A 160 -19.90 -2.35 12.28
N ILE A 161 -19.66 -1.29 13.07
CA ILE A 161 -19.86 -1.30 14.52
C ILE A 161 -21.35 -1.49 14.88
N THR A 162 -22.24 -0.83 14.14
CA THR A 162 -23.68 -0.85 14.43
C THR A 162 -24.44 -2.01 13.82
N TYR A 163 -23.82 -2.71 12.86
CA TYR A 163 -24.43 -3.89 12.22
C TYR A 163 -24.39 -5.08 13.18
N THR A 164 -25.57 -5.67 13.42
CA THR A 164 -25.76 -6.74 14.41
C THR A 164 -25.98 -8.12 13.79
N GLU A 165 -26.01 -8.21 12.47
CA GLU A 165 -26.40 -9.42 11.73
C GLU A 165 -25.20 -10.13 11.09
N PHE A 166 -24.01 -10.03 11.70
CA PHE A 166 -22.85 -10.83 11.28
C PHE A 166 -23.06 -12.30 11.64
N ASP A 167 -22.91 -13.19 10.66
CA ASP A 167 -22.98 -14.64 10.88
C ASP A 167 -21.79 -15.15 11.69
N ARG A 168 -20.59 -14.59 11.44
CA ARG A 168 -19.35 -14.97 12.13
C ARG A 168 -18.65 -13.75 12.73
N PRO A 169 -18.37 -13.71 14.04
CA PRO A 169 -17.70 -12.57 14.69
C PRO A 169 -16.32 -12.21 14.11
N ILE A 170 -15.64 -13.17 13.47
CA ILE A 170 -14.35 -12.94 12.82
C ILE A 170 -14.47 -12.04 11.59
N GLU A 171 -15.60 -12.06 10.88
CA GLU A 171 -15.87 -11.17 9.74
C GLU A 171 -15.92 -9.72 10.23
N GLN A 172 -16.76 -9.45 11.23
CA GLN A 172 -16.83 -8.14 11.86
C GLN A 172 -15.48 -7.66 12.38
N PHE A 173 -14.71 -8.56 13.01
CA PHE A 173 -13.38 -8.22 13.50
C PHE A 173 -12.45 -7.78 12.36
N LEU A 174 -12.44 -8.49 11.24
CA LEU A 174 -11.60 -8.14 10.08
C LEU A 174 -12.08 -6.87 9.38
N ASP A 175 -13.39 -6.71 9.20
CA ASP A 175 -14.00 -5.50 8.63
C ASP A 175 -13.69 -4.23 9.45
N LEU A 176 -13.44 -4.38 10.76
CA LEU A 176 -12.92 -3.30 11.60
C LEU A 176 -11.39 -3.20 11.55
N LEU A 177 -10.69 -4.32 11.53
CA LEU A 177 -9.23 -4.38 11.56
C LEU A 177 -8.62 -3.70 10.34
N TYR A 178 -9.14 -3.95 9.14
CA TYR A 178 -8.59 -3.39 7.89
C TYR A 178 -8.58 -1.86 7.92
N PRO A 179 -9.73 -1.16 8.04
CA PRO A 179 -9.73 0.31 8.07
C PRO A 179 -8.90 0.90 9.22
N ILE A 180 -8.84 0.23 10.38
CA ILE A 180 -8.00 0.67 11.50
C ILE A 180 -6.52 0.54 11.16
N GLY A 181 -6.12 -0.59 10.57
CA GLY A 181 -4.77 -0.84 10.07
C GLY A 181 -4.37 0.18 9.02
N ASP A 182 -5.23 0.43 8.04
CA ASP A 182 -5.02 1.39 6.97
C ASP A 182 -4.86 2.81 7.49
N LEU A 183 -5.69 3.23 8.45
CA LEU A 183 -5.53 4.53 9.11
C LEU A 183 -4.20 4.63 9.87
N ALA A 184 -3.73 3.54 10.48
CA ALA A 184 -2.43 3.50 11.16
C ALA A 184 -1.26 3.62 10.17
N ILE A 185 -1.33 2.93 9.04
CA ILE A 185 -0.34 3.00 7.95
C ILE A 185 -0.36 4.39 7.30
N LEU A 186 -1.53 4.93 7.00
CA LEU A 186 -1.73 6.27 6.45
C LEU A 186 -1.12 7.31 7.38
N MET A 187 -1.47 7.28 8.67
CA MET A 187 -0.92 8.20 9.66
C MET A 187 0.60 8.10 9.74
N GLY A 188 1.15 6.89 9.87
CA GLY A 188 2.60 6.67 9.95
C GLY A 188 3.33 7.20 8.72
N SER A 189 2.78 6.92 7.53
CA SER A 189 3.34 7.35 6.25
C SER A 189 3.30 8.87 6.09
N VAL A 190 2.17 9.51 6.40
CA VAL A 190 2.06 10.98 6.36
C VAL A 190 3.04 11.63 7.34
N LEU A 191 3.14 11.11 8.58
CA LEU A 191 4.09 11.60 9.56
C LEU A 191 5.53 11.49 9.05
N VAL A 192 5.93 10.32 8.54
CA VAL A 192 7.26 10.12 7.95
C VAL A 192 7.51 11.11 6.80
N ALA A 193 6.56 11.30 5.88
CA ALA A 193 6.68 12.22 4.76
C ALA A 193 6.89 13.68 5.20
N VAL A 194 6.22 14.12 6.27
CA VAL A 194 6.35 15.49 6.75
C VAL A 194 7.51 15.71 7.71
N THR A 195 8.02 14.65 8.34
CA THR A 195 9.23 14.72 9.17
C THR A 195 10.52 14.61 8.36
N VAL A 196 10.55 13.75 7.34
CA VAL A 196 11.73 13.58 6.49
C VAL A 196 11.71 14.69 5.43
N ARG A 197 12.32 15.84 5.75
CA ARG A 197 12.43 16.98 4.83
C ARG A 197 13.87 17.45 4.68
N GLY A 198 14.20 17.88 3.46
CA GLY A 198 15.50 18.46 3.14
C GLY A 198 16.53 17.40 2.77
N GLY A 199 17.33 17.71 1.74
CA GLY A 199 18.39 16.82 1.26
C GLY A 199 17.89 15.62 0.45
N ARG A 200 18.84 14.91 -0.15
CA ARG A 200 18.59 13.81 -1.10
C ARG A 200 17.94 12.59 -0.43
N LEU A 201 18.21 12.36 0.85
CA LEU A 201 17.68 11.25 1.65
C LEU A 201 16.19 11.41 2.01
N SER A 202 15.58 12.58 1.74
CA SER A 202 14.15 12.79 1.96
C SER A 202 13.27 12.23 0.84
N VAL A 203 13.78 12.19 -0.39
CA VAL A 203 13.02 11.77 -1.57
C VAL A 203 12.57 10.31 -1.49
N PRO A 204 13.42 9.31 -1.13
CA PRO A 204 12.99 7.92 -1.00
C PRO A 204 11.76 7.77 -0.09
N TRP A 205 11.82 8.39 1.09
CA TRP A 205 10.78 8.25 2.10
C TRP A 205 9.50 9.01 1.74
N GLN A 206 9.60 10.12 1.01
CA GLN A 206 8.41 10.78 0.45
C GLN A 206 7.72 9.89 -0.59
N VAL A 207 8.49 9.25 -1.47
CA VAL A 207 7.95 8.35 -2.49
C VAL A 207 7.33 7.09 -1.85
N ILE A 208 8.02 6.45 -0.90
CA ILE A 208 7.48 5.32 -0.11
C ILE A 208 6.15 5.72 0.55
N SER A 209 6.13 6.89 1.21
CA SER A 209 4.94 7.35 1.92
C SER A 209 3.77 7.61 0.98
N VAL A 210 4.02 8.11 -0.24
CA VAL A 210 2.97 8.27 -1.26
C VAL A 210 2.37 6.91 -1.63
N GLY A 211 3.19 5.90 -1.89
CA GLY A 211 2.70 4.56 -2.21
C GLY A 211 1.87 3.96 -1.06
N MET A 212 2.35 4.04 0.18
CA MET A 212 1.63 3.52 1.34
C MET A 212 0.33 4.28 1.65
N VAL A 213 0.29 5.60 1.43
CA VAL A 213 -0.94 6.39 1.55
C VAL A 213 -1.95 6.00 0.47
N VAL A 214 -1.49 5.75 -0.76
CA VAL A 214 -2.37 5.32 -1.85
C VAL A 214 -2.97 3.94 -1.57
N LEU A 215 -2.17 2.98 -1.05
CA LEU A 215 -2.68 1.67 -0.59
C LEU A 215 -3.80 1.86 0.45
N ALA A 216 -3.49 2.54 1.56
CA ALA A 216 -4.45 2.73 2.64
C ALA A 216 -5.73 3.47 2.21
N LEU A 217 -5.63 4.44 1.30
CA LEU A 217 -6.81 5.12 0.75
C LEU A 217 -7.61 4.22 -0.18
N ALA A 218 -6.96 3.42 -1.02
CA ALA A 218 -7.63 2.46 -1.89
C ALA A 218 -8.41 1.44 -1.06
N ASP A 219 -7.84 0.92 0.03
CA ASP A 219 -8.50 -0.04 0.92
C ASP A 219 -9.68 0.58 1.69
N LEU A 220 -9.56 1.84 2.13
CA LEU A 220 -10.70 2.55 2.74
C LEU A 220 -11.85 2.78 1.74
N ILE A 221 -11.53 3.09 0.49
CA ILE A 221 -12.53 3.27 -0.58
C ILE A 221 -13.13 1.90 -0.95
N PHE A 222 -12.32 0.84 -0.99
CA PHE A 222 -12.77 -0.54 -1.20
C PHE A 222 -13.74 -0.96 -0.10
N ALA A 223 -13.38 -0.80 1.17
CA ALA A 223 -14.25 -1.15 2.31
C ALA A 223 -15.59 -0.40 2.24
N TYR A 224 -15.57 0.90 1.94
CA TYR A 224 -16.79 1.67 1.71
C TYR A 224 -17.59 1.16 0.50
N GLY A 225 -16.89 0.88 -0.61
CA GLY A 225 -17.49 0.45 -1.86
C GLY A 225 -18.16 -0.91 -1.75
N THR A 226 -17.49 -1.88 -1.13
CA THR A 226 -18.02 -3.22 -0.85
C THR A 226 -19.23 -3.15 0.07
N TRP A 227 -19.15 -2.38 1.16
CA TRP A 227 -20.27 -2.22 2.10
C TRP A 227 -21.54 -1.65 1.46
N ASN A 228 -21.38 -0.76 0.48
CA ASN A 228 -22.50 -0.10 -0.21
C ASN A 228 -22.84 -0.74 -1.57
N GLU A 229 -22.31 -1.92 -1.87
CA GLU A 229 -22.51 -2.62 -3.15
C GLU A 229 -22.12 -1.77 -4.38
N LEU A 230 -21.17 -0.84 -4.20
CA LEU A 230 -20.64 0.03 -5.25
C LEU A 230 -19.40 -0.56 -5.92
N TYR A 231 -18.71 -1.51 -5.28
CA TYR A 231 -17.56 -2.18 -5.86
C TYR A 231 -18.01 -3.37 -6.71
N VAL A 232 -17.73 -3.31 -8.01
CA VAL A 232 -18.09 -4.38 -8.96
C VAL A 232 -16.86 -5.17 -9.38
N THR A 233 -16.95 -6.51 -9.31
CA THR A 233 -15.92 -7.46 -9.76
C THR A 233 -16.21 -8.01 -11.16
N GLU A 234 -17.50 -8.08 -11.53
CA GLU A 234 -17.96 -8.57 -12.83
C GLU A 234 -18.69 -7.50 -13.64
N GLY A 235 -18.69 -7.66 -14.97
CA GLY A 235 -19.41 -6.78 -15.88
C GLY A 235 -18.71 -5.47 -16.18
N SER A 236 -19.48 -4.40 -16.39
CA SER A 236 -18.95 -3.08 -16.76
C SER A 236 -18.38 -2.36 -15.56
N LEU A 237 -17.11 -1.97 -15.64
CA LEU A 237 -16.44 -1.18 -14.61
C LEU A 237 -17.17 0.14 -14.36
N ASN A 238 -17.34 0.45 -13.07
CA ASN A 238 -17.84 1.75 -12.62
C ASN A 238 -16.68 2.59 -12.06
N LEU A 239 -16.96 3.88 -11.80
CA LEU A 239 -15.95 4.80 -11.30
C LEU A 239 -15.38 4.39 -9.93
N PRO A 240 -16.19 3.97 -8.92
CA PRO A 240 -15.67 3.46 -7.65
C PRO A 240 -14.63 2.34 -7.79
N THR A 241 -14.92 1.29 -8.56
CA THR A 241 -13.97 0.18 -8.79
C THR A 241 -12.68 0.69 -9.43
N ILE A 242 -12.77 1.56 -10.43
CA ILE A 242 -11.58 2.13 -11.10
C ILE A 242 -10.73 2.96 -10.12
N LEU A 243 -11.36 3.71 -9.21
CA LEU A 243 -10.67 4.52 -8.20
C LEU A 243 -10.02 3.68 -7.09
N VAL A 244 -10.41 2.42 -6.93
CA VAL A 244 -9.76 1.46 -6.03
C VAL A 244 -8.63 0.74 -6.78
N ASP A 245 -8.96 0.07 -7.87
CA ASP A 245 -8.08 -0.93 -8.49
C ASP A 245 -6.87 -0.29 -9.17
N LEU A 246 -7.07 0.82 -9.91
CA LEU A 246 -5.94 1.44 -10.61
C LEU A 246 -4.91 2.00 -9.63
N PRO A 247 -5.28 2.78 -8.59
CA PRO A 247 -4.31 3.21 -7.60
C PRO A 247 -3.66 2.04 -6.86
N TYR A 248 -4.44 1.02 -6.45
CA TYR A 248 -3.92 -0.15 -5.74
C TYR A 248 -2.85 -0.89 -6.56
N MET A 249 -3.13 -1.19 -7.84
CA MET A 249 -2.18 -1.84 -8.76
C MET A 249 -0.86 -1.08 -8.91
N GLY A 250 -0.86 0.25 -8.74
CA GLY A 250 0.32 1.10 -8.87
C GLY A 250 1.07 1.34 -7.56
N ALA A 251 0.42 1.18 -6.42
CA ALA A 251 0.91 1.70 -5.15
C ALA A 251 2.15 0.96 -4.64
N TYR A 252 2.18 -0.37 -4.74
CA TYR A 252 3.39 -1.16 -4.46
C TYR A 252 4.57 -0.74 -5.36
N ALA A 253 4.33 -0.47 -6.65
CA ALA A 253 5.39 -0.03 -7.56
C ALA A 253 5.94 1.34 -7.15
N VAL A 254 5.10 2.25 -6.65
CA VAL A 254 5.55 3.52 -6.08
C VAL A 254 6.42 3.30 -4.85
N VAL A 255 6.04 2.40 -3.93
CA VAL A 255 6.88 2.03 -2.79
C VAL A 255 8.25 1.50 -3.26
N ALA A 256 8.25 0.55 -4.20
CA ALA A 256 9.47 -0.04 -4.76
C ALA A 256 10.39 1.01 -5.41
N VAL A 257 9.83 2.00 -6.11
CA VAL A 257 10.61 3.12 -6.64
C VAL A 257 11.31 3.89 -5.52
N GLY A 258 10.61 4.17 -4.42
CA GLY A 258 11.21 4.83 -3.26
C GLY A 258 12.35 4.02 -2.63
N GLU A 259 12.15 2.71 -2.47
CA GLU A 259 13.19 1.80 -1.96
C GLU A 259 14.40 1.71 -2.90
N TYR A 260 14.16 1.66 -4.22
CA TYR A 260 15.23 1.69 -5.21
C TYR A 260 16.07 2.98 -5.10
N ILE A 261 15.42 4.14 -4.95
CA ILE A 261 16.11 5.42 -4.78
C ILE A 261 16.94 5.40 -3.48
N GLN A 262 16.43 4.82 -2.40
CA GLN A 262 17.21 4.64 -1.17
C GLN A 262 18.45 3.78 -1.43
N GLY A 263 18.30 2.60 -2.06
CA GLY A 263 19.41 1.69 -2.32
C GLY A 263 20.49 2.31 -3.22
N ARG A 264 20.07 3.15 -4.17
CA ARG A 264 20.97 3.97 -5.00
C ARG A 264 21.76 4.99 -4.21
N LEU A 265 21.14 5.64 -3.22
CA LEU A 265 21.79 6.62 -2.35
C LEU A 265 22.76 5.96 -1.38
N ASP A 266 22.45 4.74 -0.94
CA ASP A 266 23.27 3.94 -0.03
C ASP A 266 24.40 3.16 -0.74
N GLY A 267 24.42 3.18 -2.08
CA GLY A 267 25.41 2.47 -2.90
C GLY A 267 25.19 0.95 -2.98
N VAL A 268 23.98 0.48 -2.68
CA VAL A 268 23.57 -0.93 -2.72
C VAL A 268 23.18 -1.37 -4.14
N LEU A 269 22.67 -0.43 -4.95
CA LEU A 269 22.14 -0.63 -6.32
C LEU A 269 22.82 0.26 -7.35
#